data_AF-A0A448SMX8-F1
#
_entry.id   AF-A0A448SMX8-F1
#
_cell.length_a   1.000
_cell.length_b   1.000
_cell.length_c   1.000
_cell.angle_alpha   90.00
_cell.angle_beta   90.00
_cell.angle_gamma   90.00
#
_symmetry.space_group_name_H-M   'P 1'
#
loop_
_entity.id
_entity.type
_entity.pdbx_description
1 polymer ?
#
loop_
_entity_poly.entity_id
_entity_poly.type
_entity_poly.pdbx_seq_one_letter_code
_entity_poly.pdbx_strand_id
1 'polypeptide(L)'
;MKKDIQFIQQPALNGHSFSTGDIVRLTTANLPHEYQLDVMILRRDDKLIHGSVVVASPKVDIPVSQWEIATGDEVVFRQENIAKAVPGAR
;
A
#
# COMPACT_ATOMS: atom_id res chain seq x y z
N MET A 1 -6.17 -0.65 -15.54
CA MET A 1 -5.00 0.16 -15.96
C MET A 1 -4.09 0.24 -14.74
N LYS A 2 -2.93 -0.44 -14.74
CA LYS A 2 -2.00 -0.37 -13.60
C LYS A 2 -1.40 1.02 -13.57
N LYS A 3 -1.69 1.80 -12.54
CA LYS A 3 -0.98 3.05 -12.28
C LYS A 3 0.39 2.67 -11.70
N ASP A 4 1.46 3.24 -12.23
CA ASP A 4 2.81 3.12 -11.68
C ASP A 4 2.91 3.89 -10.35
N ILE A 5 2.19 3.40 -9.33
CA ILE A 5 2.17 3.98 -7.99
C ILE A 5 3.49 3.60 -7.32
N GLN A 6 4.24 4.61 -6.92
CA GLN A 6 5.46 4.44 -6.15
C GLN A 6 5.16 4.55 -4.66
N PHE A 7 6.04 4.02 -3.85
CA PHE A 7 5.88 4.01 -2.40
C PHE A 7 7.14 4.49 -1.70
N ILE A 8 6.95 5.21 -0.59
CA ILE A 8 8.04 5.68 0.25
C ILE A 8 8.72 4.49 0.90
N GLN A 9 10.05 4.48 0.92
CA GLN A 9 10.83 3.52 1.69
C GLN A 9 10.65 3.78 3.19
N GLN A 10 10.35 2.73 3.93
CA GLN A 10 10.10 2.77 5.37
C GLN A 10 11.32 2.24 6.14
N PRO A 11 11.49 2.64 7.41
CA PRO A 11 12.48 2.03 8.29
C PRO A 11 12.29 0.51 8.34
N ALA A 12 13.39 -0.23 8.40
CA ALA A 12 13.33 -1.69 8.41
C ALA A 12 12.51 -2.22 9.60
N LEU A 13 11.45 -2.97 9.29
CA LEU A 13 10.65 -3.70 10.28
C LEU A 13 11.39 -5.00 10.61
N ASN A 14 12.35 -4.93 11.54
CA ASN A 14 13.12 -6.09 11.97
C ASN A 14 12.20 -7.19 12.52
N GLY A 15 12.33 -8.41 11.99
CA GLY A 15 11.63 -9.60 12.50
C GLY A 15 10.20 -9.81 11.99
N HIS A 16 9.68 -8.96 11.09
CA HIS A 16 8.34 -9.15 10.52
C HIS A 16 8.40 -9.84 9.15
N SER A 17 7.85 -11.05 9.08
CA SER A 17 7.46 -11.68 7.82
C SER A 17 5.99 -11.38 7.55
N PHE A 18 5.69 -10.93 6.33
CA PHE A 18 4.32 -10.79 5.83
C PHE A 18 4.00 -11.95 4.88
N SER A 19 2.74 -12.30 4.71
CA SER A 19 2.25 -13.42 3.89
C SER A 19 1.06 -12.99 3.06
N THR A 20 0.67 -13.81 2.07
CA THR A 20 -0.60 -13.62 1.35
C THR A 20 -1.77 -13.58 2.34
N GLY A 21 -2.68 -12.63 2.14
CA GLY A 21 -3.81 -12.36 3.02
C GLY A 21 -3.52 -11.32 4.11
N ASP A 22 -2.25 -11.02 4.39
CA ASP A 22 -1.93 -9.96 5.36
C ASP A 22 -2.25 -8.58 4.80
N ILE A 23 -2.68 -7.69 5.70
CA ILE A 23 -2.90 -6.29 5.39
C ILE A 23 -1.68 -5.49 5.86
N VAL A 24 -1.07 -4.76 4.94
CA VAL A 24 0.10 -3.93 5.19
C VAL A 24 -0.19 -2.48 4.88
N ARG A 25 0.50 -1.58 5.58
CA ARG A 25 0.36 -0.15 5.35
C ARG A 25 1.48 0.37 4.46
N LEU A 26 1.11 1.14 3.44
CA LEU A 26 2.01 1.80 2.51
C LEU A 26 1.74 3.31 2.51
N THR A 27 2.77 4.10 2.18
CA THR A 27 2.61 5.53 1.88
C THR A 27 3.05 5.75 0.45
N THR A 28 2.18 6.36 -0.37
CA THR A 28 2.50 6.62 -1.77
C THR A 28 3.60 7.66 -1.90
N ALA A 29 4.39 7.56 -2.95
CA ALA A 29 5.35 8.56 -3.37
C ALA A 29 5.01 9.03 -4.78
N ASN A 30 5.42 10.25 -5.12
CA ASN A 30 5.35 10.78 -6.48
C ASN A 30 3.92 10.84 -7.09
N LEU A 31 2.92 11.03 -6.24
CA LEU A 31 1.56 11.39 -6.65
C LEU A 31 1.31 12.87 -6.33
N PRO A 32 0.37 13.53 -7.03
CA PRO A 32 0.01 14.91 -6.71
C PRO A 32 -0.44 15.06 -5.25
N HIS A 33 -1.15 14.07 -4.72
CA HIS A 33 -1.48 13.96 -3.30
C HIS A 33 -0.88 12.70 -2.68
N GLU A 34 -0.37 12.84 -1.45
CA GLU A 34 0.15 11.69 -0.70
C GLU A 34 -1.00 10.93 -0.03
N TYR A 35 -1.00 9.61 -0.20
CA TYR A 35 -1.96 8.69 0.39
C TYR A 35 -1.28 7.74 1.37
N GLN A 36 -2.01 7.45 2.44
CA GLN A 36 -1.79 6.26 3.26
C GLN A 36 -2.75 5.17 2.80
N LEU A 37 -2.21 4.01 2.42
CA LEU A 37 -2.98 2.87 1.94
C LEU A 37 -2.87 1.70 2.89
N ASP A 38 -4.00 1.02 3.13
CA ASP A 38 -3.97 -0.35 3.66
C ASP A 38 -4.19 -1.31 2.48
N VAL A 39 -3.24 -2.21 2.27
CA VAL A 39 -3.15 -3.07 1.10
C VAL A 39 -3.10 -4.52 1.54
N MET A 40 -4.02 -5.34 1.01
CA MET A 40 -4.01 -6.78 1.22
C MET A 40 -3.04 -7.44 0.25
N ILE A 41 -2.10 -8.24 0.75
CA ILE A 41 -1.15 -8.99 -0.07
C ILE A 41 -1.89 -10.10 -0.81
N LEU A 42 -1.86 -10.06 -2.14
CA LEU A 42 -2.46 -11.08 -3.00
C LEU A 42 -1.44 -12.18 -3.34
N ARG A 43 -0.25 -11.79 -3.78
CA ARG A 43 0.82 -12.72 -4.13
C ARG A 43 2.19 -12.06 -4.06
N ARG A 44 3.21 -12.90 -4.11
CA ARG A 44 4.61 -12.49 -4.11
C ARG A 44 5.36 -13.14 -5.26
N ASP A 45 6.11 -12.31 -5.97
CA ASP A 45 6.93 -12.68 -7.12
C ASP A 45 8.37 -12.18 -6.82
N ASP A 46 9.18 -13.05 -6.20
CA ASP A 46 10.53 -12.75 -5.71
C ASP A 46 10.56 -11.53 -4.76
N LYS A 47 11.14 -10.39 -5.20
CA LYS A 47 11.21 -9.14 -4.42
C LYS A 47 9.95 -8.28 -4.54
N LEU A 48 9.05 -8.59 -5.48
CA LEU A 48 7.84 -7.83 -5.73
C LEU A 48 6.65 -8.45 -4.99
N ILE A 49 5.85 -7.58 -4.39
CA ILE A 49 4.62 -7.93 -3.69
C ILE A 49 3.47 -7.27 -4.45
N HIS A 50 2.52 -8.10 -4.85
CA HIS A 50 1.28 -7.66 -5.49
C HIS A 50 0.19 -7.61 -4.43
N GLY A 51 -0.52 -6.49 -4.36
CA GLY A 51 -1.61 -6.30 -3.41
C GLY A 51 -2.78 -5.53 -3.99
N SER A 52 -3.91 -5.58 -3.30
CA SER A 52 -5.11 -4.78 -3.60
C SER A 52 -5.35 -3.78 -2.48
N VAL A 53 -5.64 -2.53 -2.85
CA VAL A 53 -5.97 -1.46 -1.91
C VAL A 53 -7.30 -1.78 -1.25
N VAL A 54 -7.30 -1.93 0.07
CA VAL A 54 -8.50 -2.13 0.89
C VAL A 54 -9.00 -0.79 1.42
N VAL A 55 -8.08 0.10 1.80
CA VAL A 55 -8.37 1.45 2.28
C VAL A 55 -7.41 2.43 1.62
N ALA A 56 -7.96 3.52 1.08
CA ALA A 56 -7.19 4.69 0.64
C ALA A 56 -7.56 5.91 1.49
N SER A 57 -6.55 6.60 2.01
CA SER A 57 -6.73 7.82 2.79
C SER A 57 -5.74 8.89 2.32
N PRO A 58 -6.18 9.97 1.66
CA PRO A 58 -5.29 11.10 1.38
C PRO A 58 -4.85 11.75 2.71
N LYS A 59 -3.63 12.28 2.76
CA LYS A 59 -3.12 13.00 3.94
C LYS A 59 -3.64 14.43 4.05
N VAL A 60 -4.24 14.94 2.98
CA VAL A 60 -4.87 16.25 2.92
C VAL A 60 -6.36 16.07 2.61
N ASP A 61 -7.18 17.03 3.03
CA ASP A 61 -8.60 17.01 2.73
C ASP A 61 -8.83 17.42 1.27
N ILE A 62 -9.22 16.45 0.44
CA ILE A 62 -9.51 16.64 -0.98
C ILE A 62 -10.80 15.91 -1.37
N PRO A 63 -11.60 16.49 -2.29
CA PRO A 63 -12.84 15.86 -2.72
C PRO A 63 -12.57 14.53 -3.43
N VAL A 64 -13.45 13.55 -3.21
CA VAL A 64 -13.33 12.18 -3.74
C VAL A 64 -13.16 12.14 -5.27
N SER A 65 -13.74 13.10 -5.99
CA SER A 65 -13.60 13.22 -7.45
C SER A 65 -12.17 13.53 -7.92
N GLN A 66 -11.30 13.99 -7.02
CA GLN A 66 -9.88 14.28 -7.29
C GLN A 66 -8.96 13.15 -6.84
N TRP A 67 -9.49 12.06 -6.28
CA TRP A 67 -8.65 10.99 -5.76
C TRP A 67 -7.94 10.23 -6.88
N GLU A 68 -6.62 10.09 -6.75
CA GLU A 68 -5.79 9.37 -7.70
C GLU A 68 -5.77 7.86 -7.44
N ILE A 69 -6.25 7.40 -6.28
CA ILE A 69 -6.28 5.99 -5.89
C ILE A 69 -7.68 5.62 -5.41
N ALA A 70 -8.18 4.48 -5.88
CA ALA A 70 -9.44 3.91 -5.43
C ALA A 70 -9.24 2.61 -4.64
N THR A 71 -10.20 2.30 -3.77
CA THR A 71 -10.31 0.95 -3.19
C THR A 71 -10.50 -0.07 -4.31
N GLY A 72 -9.80 -1.20 -4.20
CA GLY A 72 -9.77 -2.26 -5.21
C GLY A 72 -8.63 -2.13 -6.22
N ASP A 73 -7.95 -0.97 -6.30
CA ASP A 73 -6.81 -0.80 -7.19
C ASP A 73 -5.69 -1.79 -6.84
N GLU A 74 -5.13 -2.43 -7.88
CA GLU A 74 -3.97 -3.29 -7.74
C GLU A 74 -2.68 -2.48 -7.74
N VAL A 75 -1.83 -2.76 -6.76
CA VAL A 75 -0.53 -2.10 -6.59
C VAL A 75 0.60 -3.11 -6.49
N VAL A 76 1.80 -2.68 -6.86
CA VAL A 76 3.03 -3.47 -6.78
C VAL A 76 4.02 -2.71 -5.91
N PHE A 77 4.56 -3.37 -4.89
CA PHE A 77 5.47 -2.76 -3.93
C PHE A 77 6.51 -3.77 -3.45
N ARG A 78 7.46 -3.34 -2.63
CA ARG A 78 8.50 -4.18 -2.03
C ARG A 78 8.39 -4.18 -0.52
N GLN A 79 9.07 -5.12 0.12
CA GLN A 79 9.08 -5.20 1.58
C GLN A 79 9.62 -3.91 2.22
N GLU A 80 10.60 -3.25 1.61
CA GLU A 80 11.12 -1.97 2.11
C GLU A 80 10.10 -0.82 2.09
N ASN A 81 8.95 -0.97 1.43
CA ASN A 81 7.90 0.04 1.40
C ASN A 81 6.86 -0.12 2.54
N ILE A 82 6.91 -1.22 3.29
CA ILE A 82 5.90 -1.54 4.30
C ILE A 82 6.18 -0.76 5.58
N ALA A 83 5.24 0.09 5.98
CA ALA A 83 5.36 0.93 7.18
C ALA A 83 4.99 0.16 8.46
N LYS A 84 4.01 -0.74 8.35
CA LYS A 84 3.58 -1.67 9.41
C LYS A 84 2.67 -2.76 8.85
N ALA A 85 2.63 -3.92 9.53
CA ALA A 85 1.46 -4.80 9.42
C ALA A 85 0.29 -4.14 10.15
N VAL A 86 -0.87 -4.12 9.52
CA VAL A 86 -2.13 -3.80 10.20
C VAL A 86 -2.70 -5.14 10.65
N PRO A 87 -2.89 -5.38 11.96
CA PRO A 87 -3.63 -6.54 12.40
C PRO A 87 -5.01 -6.46 11.76
N GLY A 88 -5.31 -7.37 10.84
CA GLY A 88 -6.68 -7.56 10.39
C GLY A 88 -7.49 -7.90 11.64
N ALA A 89 -8.54 -7.12 11.91
CA ALA A 89 -9.49 -7.44 12.96
C ALA A 89 -9.96 -8.89 12.73
N ARG A 90 -9.43 -9.81 13.55
CA ARG A 90 -9.97 -11.16 13.72
C ARG A 90 -11.06 -11.08 14.76
#